data_AF-A0A1J3G127-F1
#
_entry.id   AF-A0A1J3G127-F1
#
_cell.length_a   1.000
_cell.length_b   1.000
_cell.length_c   1.000
_cell.angle_alpha   90.00
_cell.angle_beta   90.00
_cell.angle_gamma   90.00
#
_symmetry.space_group_name_H-M   'P 1'
#
loop_
_entity.id
_entity.type
_entity.pdbx_description
1 polymer ?
#
loop_
_entity_poly.entity_id
_entity_poly.type
_entity_poly.pdbx_seq_one_letter_code
_entity_poly.pdbx_strand_id
1 'polypeptide(L)'
;ICRIKPQVPGIGDATTFWNSDAVDDLYKGDMPDWPPNNKADLYEVKESELRDNEWLSLYAEVALFSEWQCDMTTYTPFEMKKVLVETKEHVQMKLKSSNAVFYMSFKVRGGPE
;
A
#
# COMPACT_ATOMS: atom_id res chain seq x y z
N ILE A 1 -20.55 7.36 15.35
CA ILE A 1 -19.83 6.06 15.38
C ILE A 1 -20.35 5.23 14.22
N CYS A 2 -19.57 5.09 13.14
CA CYS A 2 -19.96 4.28 11.99
C CYS A 2 -19.47 2.84 12.25
N ARG A 3 -20.39 1.89 12.42
CA ARG A 3 -20.08 0.45 12.48
C ARG A 3 -20.17 -0.15 11.08
N ILE A 4 -19.12 -0.84 10.66
CA ILE A 4 -19.14 -1.69 9.46
C ILE A 4 -20.07 -2.87 9.78
N LYS A 5 -21.10 -3.10 8.96
CA LYS A 5 -21.97 -4.27 9.12
C LYS A 5 -21.24 -5.51 8.59
N PRO A 6 -21.19 -6.63 9.33
CA PRO A 6 -20.70 -7.89 8.80
C PRO A 6 -21.56 -8.32 7.60
N GLN A 7 -20.91 -8.85 6.56
CA GLN A 7 -21.54 -9.19 5.28
C GLN A 7 -22.49 -10.40 5.36
N VAL A 8 -22.47 -11.19 6.45
CA VAL A 8 -23.25 -12.42 6.59
C VAL A 8 -24.02 -12.44 7.92
N PRO A 9 -25.37 -12.48 7.90
CA PRO A 9 -26.18 -12.62 9.12
C PRO A 9 -25.91 -13.96 9.81
N GLY A 10 -25.49 -13.94 11.08
CA GLY A 10 -25.23 -15.13 11.89
C GLY A 10 -23.75 -15.42 12.16
N ILE A 11 -22.85 -14.77 11.42
CA ILE A 11 -21.43 -14.69 11.74
C ILE A 11 -21.25 -13.43 12.59
N GLY A 12 -21.54 -13.54 13.90
CA GLY A 12 -21.34 -12.42 14.83
C GLY A 12 -19.88 -11.99 14.82
N ASP A 13 -19.60 -10.68 14.75
CA ASP A 13 -18.30 -9.99 14.78
C ASP A 13 -17.06 -10.85 14.44
N ALA A 14 -17.15 -11.71 13.43
CA ALA A 14 -16.00 -12.37 12.90
C ALA A 14 -15.34 -11.29 12.05
N THR A 15 -14.55 -10.46 12.73
CA THR A 15 -13.33 -9.91 12.15
C THR A 15 -12.76 -11.03 11.31
N THR A 16 -12.84 -10.90 9.99
CA THR A 16 -12.26 -11.87 9.06
C THR A 16 -10.84 -12.10 9.52
N PHE A 17 -10.58 -13.22 10.19
CA PHE A 17 -9.27 -13.51 10.70
C PHE A 17 -8.33 -13.51 9.49
N TRP A 18 -7.26 -12.73 9.59
CA TRP A 18 -6.25 -12.64 8.53
C TRP A 18 -5.79 -14.06 8.18
N ASN A 19 -6.04 -14.49 6.94
CA ASN A 19 -5.60 -15.80 6.47
C ASN A 19 -4.11 -15.71 6.12
N SER A 20 -3.25 -16.04 7.08
CA SER A 20 -1.80 -16.08 6.90
C SER A 20 -1.34 -17.04 5.80
N ASP A 21 -2.14 -18.07 5.51
CA ASP A 21 -1.81 -19.10 4.52
C ASP A 21 -2.12 -18.62 3.08
N ALA A 22 -2.88 -17.53 2.92
CA ALA A 22 -3.13 -16.91 1.62
C ALA A 22 -1.97 -16.02 1.13
N VAL A 23 -1.05 -15.65 2.03
CA VAL A 23 0.14 -14.88 1.68
C VAL A 23 1.17 -15.84 1.09
N ASP A 24 1.68 -15.54 -0.10
CA ASP A 24 2.75 -16.33 -0.71
C ASP A 24 4.05 -16.17 0.09
N ASP A 25 4.80 -17.26 0.26
CA ASP A 25 6.00 -17.29 1.11
C ASP A 25 7.07 -16.25 0.72
N LEU A 26 7.09 -15.78 -0.52
CA LEU A 26 7.97 -14.69 -0.96
C LEU A 26 7.71 -13.38 -0.19
N TYR A 27 6.47 -13.14 0.24
CA TYR A 27 6.02 -11.90 0.88
C TYR A 27 5.99 -11.99 2.41
N LYS A 28 6.34 -13.14 2.99
CA LYS A 28 6.36 -13.36 4.45
C LYS A 28 7.66 -12.90 5.12
N GLY A 29 8.69 -12.57 4.33
CA GLY A 29 9.98 -12.11 4.83
C GLY A 29 9.97 -10.66 5.29
N ASP A 30 11.16 -10.17 5.63
CA ASP A 30 11.36 -8.76 5.94
C ASP A 30 11.02 -7.85 4.75
N MET A 31 10.57 -6.63 5.04
CA MET A 31 10.28 -5.63 4.00
C MET A 31 11.56 -5.35 3.20
N PRO A 32 11.55 -5.52 1.87
CA PRO A 32 12.74 -5.28 1.05
C PRO A 32 13.11 -3.80 0.97
N ASP A 33 14.40 -3.53 0.80
CA ASP A 33 14.92 -2.20 0.50
C ASP A 33 14.40 -1.66 -0.83
N TRP A 34 14.50 -0.33 -1.00
CA TRP A 34 14.17 0.32 -2.25
C TRP A 34 14.97 -0.31 -3.42
N PRO A 35 14.30 -0.72 -4.50
CA PRO A 35 14.96 -1.49 -5.54
C PRO A 35 15.90 -0.61 -6.38
N PRO A 36 16.97 -1.19 -6.95
CA PRO A 36 17.82 -0.48 -7.88
C PRO A 36 17.03 -0.10 -9.14
N ASN A 37 17.38 1.03 -9.76
CA ASN A 37 16.65 1.61 -10.89
C ASN A 37 16.54 0.68 -12.13
N ASN A 38 17.32 -0.40 -12.18
CA ASN A 38 17.43 -1.31 -13.33
C ASN A 38 16.68 -2.63 -13.13
N LYS A 39 15.84 -2.77 -12.09
CA LYS A 39 15.10 -4.01 -11.82
C LYS A 39 13.93 -4.15 -12.82
N ALA A 40 14.10 -5.01 -13.81
CA ALA A 40 13.20 -5.14 -14.96
C ALA A 40 11.77 -5.63 -14.63
N ASP A 41 11.58 -6.29 -13.48
CA ASP A 41 10.30 -6.93 -13.13
C ASP A 41 9.32 -5.98 -12.40
N LEU A 42 9.76 -4.77 -12.07
CA LEU A 42 8.94 -3.77 -11.39
C LEU A 42 8.02 -3.06 -12.36
N TYR A 43 6.78 -2.84 -11.92
CA TYR A 43 5.85 -2.00 -12.64
C TYR A 43 5.79 -0.62 -12.02
N GLU A 44 6.05 0.40 -12.83
CA GLU A 44 5.87 1.79 -12.44
C GLU A 44 4.42 2.21 -12.71
N VAL A 45 3.72 2.59 -11.64
CA VAL A 45 2.32 3.01 -11.70
C VAL A 45 2.21 4.36 -12.39
N LYS A 46 1.34 4.46 -13.40
CA LYS A 46 1.12 5.71 -14.12
C LYS A 46 0.31 6.69 -13.30
N GLU A 47 0.45 7.98 -13.59
CA GLU A 47 -0.31 9.02 -12.89
C GLU A 47 -1.83 8.85 -13.01
N SER A 48 -2.33 8.40 -14.17
CA SER A 48 -3.76 8.09 -14.34
C SER A 48 -4.22 6.97 -13.42
N GLU A 49 -3.39 5.94 -13.25
CA GLU A 49 -3.71 4.80 -12.39
C GLU A 49 -3.63 5.19 -10.90
N LEU A 50 -2.73 6.10 -10.51
CA LEU A 50 -2.69 6.64 -9.16
C LEU A 50 -4.00 7.35 -8.81
N ARG A 51 -4.58 8.12 -9.75
CA ARG A 51 -5.88 8.79 -9.55
C ARG A 51 -7.02 7.79 -9.42
N ASP A 52 -7.00 6.72 -10.21
CA ASP A 52 -8.02 5.66 -10.16
C ASP A 52 -7.87 4.73 -8.94
N ASN A 53 -6.72 4.76 -8.25
CA ASN A 53 -6.37 3.89 -7.14
C ASN A 53 -6.01 4.71 -5.89
N GLU A 54 -6.96 5.49 -5.39
CA GLU A 54 -6.80 6.36 -4.21
C GLU A 54 -6.36 5.60 -2.94
N TRP A 55 -6.60 4.28 -2.88
CA TRP A 55 -6.15 3.42 -1.79
C TRP A 55 -4.61 3.35 -1.67
N LEU A 56 -3.86 3.65 -2.73
CA LEU A 56 -2.39 3.79 -2.67
C LEU A 56 -1.98 4.97 -1.79
N SER A 57 -2.76 6.06 -1.82
CA SER A 57 -2.56 7.21 -0.93
C SER A 57 -2.82 6.82 0.52
N LEU A 58 -3.83 5.99 0.79
CA LEU A 58 -4.09 5.47 2.14
C LEU A 58 -2.89 4.69 2.70
N TYR A 59 -2.22 3.88 1.87
CA TYR A 59 -1.02 3.15 2.30
C TYR A 59 0.14 4.09 2.65
N ALA A 60 0.34 5.15 1.86
CA ALA A 60 1.33 6.17 2.18
C ALA A 60 0.99 6.95 3.46
N GLU A 61 -0.28 7.25 3.71
CA GLU A 61 -0.73 7.87 4.98
C GLU A 61 -0.45 6.97 6.19
N VAL A 62 -0.72 5.67 6.07
CA VAL A 62 -0.43 4.70 7.13
C VAL A 62 1.08 4.59 7.38
N ALA A 63 1.90 4.57 6.32
CA ALA A 63 3.36 4.57 6.44
C ALA A 63 3.88 5.84 7.14
N LEU A 64 3.39 7.01 6.74
CA LEU A 64 3.71 8.30 7.36
C LEU A 64 3.34 8.34 8.84
N PHE A 65 2.13 7.88 9.16
CA PHE A 65 1.66 7.83 10.55
C PHE A 65 2.52 6.89 11.41
N SER A 66 2.91 5.73 10.85
CA SER A 66 3.70 4.73 11.57
C SER A 66 5.10 5.23 11.92
N GLU A 67 5.71 6.02 11.03
CA GLU A 67 7.04 6.58 11.23
C GLU A 67 7.02 7.76 12.22
N TRP A 68 6.09 8.70 12.07
CA TRP A 68 6.16 9.98 12.79
C TRP A 68 5.28 10.05 14.05
N GLN A 69 4.33 9.11 14.23
CA GLN A 69 3.40 9.02 15.38
C GLN A 69 2.83 10.37 15.86
N CYS A 70 2.64 11.32 14.95
CA CYS A 70 2.32 12.72 15.29
C CYS A 70 1.20 13.27 14.41
N ASP A 71 0.91 14.57 14.62
CA ASP A 71 -0.12 15.28 13.90
C ASP A 71 0.18 15.32 12.38
N MET A 72 -0.56 14.48 11.64
CA MET A 72 -0.49 14.32 10.19
C MET A 72 -0.78 15.62 9.42
N THR A 73 -1.39 16.64 10.04
CA THR A 73 -1.66 17.93 9.38
C THR A 73 -0.39 18.66 8.94
N THR A 74 0.75 18.36 9.55
CA THR A 74 2.05 18.96 9.19
C THR A 74 2.61 18.34 7.90
N TYR A 75 2.24 17.09 7.59
CA TYR A 75 2.81 16.31 6.49
C TYR A 75 1.85 16.10 5.32
N THR A 76 0.56 16.39 5.55
CA THR A 76 -0.51 16.30 4.55
C THR A 76 -0.93 17.68 4.01
N PRO A 77 -1.42 17.78 2.76
CA PRO A 77 -1.35 16.74 1.73
C PRO A 77 0.10 16.52 1.27
N PHE A 78 0.49 15.26 1.10
CA PHE A 78 1.75 14.88 0.47
C PHE A 78 1.56 14.71 -1.04
N GLU A 79 2.64 14.81 -1.79
CA GLU A 79 2.66 14.63 -3.24
C GLU A 79 3.28 13.27 -3.56
N MET A 80 2.48 12.33 -4.07
CA MET A 80 2.98 11.03 -4.55
C MET A 80 3.87 11.24 -5.77
N LYS A 81 5.14 10.81 -5.69
CA LYS A 81 6.12 11.00 -6.78
C LYS A 81 6.26 9.76 -7.65
N LYS A 82 6.46 8.61 -7.02
CA LYS A 82 6.68 7.35 -7.73
C LYS A 82 6.18 6.17 -6.92
N VAL A 83 5.46 5.28 -7.58
CA VAL A 83 5.04 4.00 -7.00
C VAL A 83 5.53 2.87 -7.91
N LEU A 84 6.29 1.95 -7.34
CA LEU A 84 6.73 0.71 -7.99
C LEU A 84 6.01 -0.47 -7.36
N VAL A 85 5.59 -1.42 -8.19
CA VAL A 85 4.88 -2.63 -7.77
C VAL A 85 5.68 -3.87 -8.13
N GLU A 86 5.98 -4.68 -7.14
CA GLU A 86 6.55 -6.01 -7.28
C GLU A 86 5.51 -7.08 -6.95
N THR A 87 5.15 -7.87 -7.96
CA THR A 87 4.22 -8.99 -7.80
C THR A 87 4.61 -10.13 -8.74
N LYS A 88 4.35 -11.37 -8.30
CA LYS A 88 4.45 -12.57 -9.14
C LYS A 88 3.31 -12.69 -10.16
N GLU A 89 2.24 -11.92 -9.99
CA GLU A 89 1.05 -12.00 -10.82
C GLU A 89 1.21 -11.27 -12.15
N HIS A 90 0.46 -11.68 -13.17
CA HIS A 90 0.59 -11.17 -14.54
C HIS A 90 0.34 -9.65 -14.66
N VAL A 91 1.09 -9.05 -15.59
CA VAL A 91 1.28 -7.59 -15.77
C VAL A 91 -0.01 -6.77 -15.88
N GLN A 92 -1.10 -7.33 -16.42
CA GLN A 92 -2.35 -6.59 -16.64
C GLN A 92 -3.15 -6.30 -15.36
N MET A 93 -2.84 -6.96 -14.24
CA MET A 93 -3.62 -6.84 -12.99
C MET A 93 -2.76 -6.50 -11.77
N LYS A 94 -1.56 -5.94 -11.94
CA LYS A 94 -0.61 -5.72 -10.82
C LYS A 94 -1.18 -4.90 -9.65
N LEU A 95 -2.07 -3.93 -9.90
CA LEU A 95 -2.74 -3.16 -8.85
C LEU A 95 -3.94 -3.87 -8.20
N LYS A 96 -4.40 -4.97 -8.80
CA LYS A 96 -5.46 -5.85 -8.27
C LYS A 96 -4.87 -7.15 -7.72
N SER A 97 -3.55 -7.24 -7.63
CA SER A 97 -2.88 -8.44 -7.18
C SER A 97 -3.18 -8.73 -5.72
N SER A 98 -3.33 -10.01 -5.41
CA SER A 98 -3.59 -10.47 -4.04
C SER A 98 -2.34 -10.34 -3.18
N ASN A 99 -1.16 -10.56 -3.77
CA ASN A 99 0.13 -10.39 -3.11
C ASN A 99 1.01 -9.42 -3.92
N ALA A 100 1.45 -8.33 -3.28
CA ALA A 100 2.34 -7.35 -3.91
C ALA A 100 3.13 -6.56 -2.85
N VAL A 101 4.34 -6.15 -3.23
CA VAL A 101 5.10 -5.13 -2.49
C VAL A 101 4.98 -3.81 -3.25
N PHE A 102 4.62 -2.75 -2.52
CA PHE A 102 4.51 -1.40 -3.04
C PHE A 102 5.65 -0.54 -2.50
N TYR A 103 6.51 -0.07 -3.39
CA TYR A 103 7.54 0.89 -3.07
C TYR A 103 7.03 2.29 -3.42
N MET A 104 6.84 3.12 -2.40
CA MET A 104 6.24 4.45 -2.55
C MET A 104 7.25 5.53 -2.20
N SER A 105 7.40 6.52 -3.08
CA SER A 105 8.13 7.75 -2.79
C SER A 105 7.17 8.93 -2.91
N PHE A 106 7.21 9.81 -1.92
CA PHE A 106 6.34 10.96 -1.84
C PHE A 106 7.07 12.12 -1.18
N LYS A 107 6.62 13.33 -1.50
CA LYS A 107 7.11 14.56 -0.89
C LYS A 107 6.08 15.07 0.11
N VAL A 108 6.47 15.16 1.38
CA VAL A 108 5.66 15.79 2.44
C VAL A 108 5.90 17.30 2.50
N ARG A 109 4.94 18.05 3.03
CA ARG A 109 5.06 19.51 3.19
C ARG A 109 6.04 19.94 4.29
N GLY A 110 6.19 19.14 5.35
CA GLY A 110 6.98 19.47 6.54
C GLY A 110 8.18 18.55 6.81
N GLY A 111 8.63 17.78 5.83
CA GLY A 111 9.81 16.92 5.98
C GLY A 111 11.12 17.73 5.96
N PRO A 112 12.18 17.29 6.66
CA PRO A 112 13.51 17.88 6.51
C PRO A 112 14.01 17.71 5.07
N GLU A 113 14.74 18.73 4.57
CA GLU A 113 15.44 18.73 3.26
C GLU A 113 16.53 17.66 3.17
#